data_AF-A0A971E322-F1
#
_entry.id   AF-A0A971E322-F1
#
_cell.length_a   1.000
_cell.length_b   1.000
_cell.length_c   1.000
_cell.angle_alpha   90.00
_cell.angle_beta   90.00
_cell.angle_gamma   90.00
#
_symmetry.space_group_name_H-M   'P 1'
#
loop_
_entity.id
_entity.type
_entity.pdbx_description
1 polymer ?
#
loop_
_entity_poly.entity_id
_entity_poly.type
_entity_poly.pdbx_seq_one_letter_code
_entity_poly.pdbx_strand_id
1 'polypeptide(L)'
;MPVVTDRVQALEIIDRFRTKRVSMALLCTQNHWNTEAVVVAARNFARTHGVRDIAVSLGMTFTYKHWPQAVRATYSGDPRAGFISNMEHLKALCGNPDSPYGDVYVLPHLDHAHPENDKWALTEGLPYLASVMFDAQSYTYDENVELTSRYVERYGGQVVVEGIVDRLGVDERGSAAGGHRRANSTESDDAYAERVSSYMKATGVDLVVVDLGTEQQSRSVGECRYLGDRAKAITRRIGHPSLVLHGTSCLSRDQMKGLADDGVLRVNMWTRIVREAGQYAAEQLLKRIEQVREGNLVAADPYQYLSDATAYSMTLMMDVFDVLGYARL
;
A
#
# COMPACT_ATOMS: atom_id res chain seq x y z
N MET A 1 -0.95 19.70 8.60
CA MET A 1 -1.11 18.72 9.70
C MET A 1 -0.35 17.45 9.32
N PRO A 2 0.09 16.61 10.28
CA PRO A 2 0.85 15.41 9.97
C PRO A 2 0.00 14.34 9.26
N VAL A 3 -1.31 14.28 9.52
CA VAL A 3 -2.25 13.58 8.60
C VAL A 3 -2.51 14.47 7.38
N VAL A 4 -2.04 14.04 6.23
CA VAL A 4 -2.08 14.78 4.96
C VAL A 4 -3.27 14.30 4.16
N THR A 5 -4.26 15.16 3.94
CA THR A 5 -5.43 14.89 3.08
C THR A 5 -5.61 15.95 2.00
N ASP A 6 -4.90 17.06 2.08
CA ASP A 6 -4.86 18.07 1.02
C ASP A 6 -4.03 17.56 -0.17
N ARG A 7 -4.56 17.70 -1.38
CA ARG A 7 -3.92 17.24 -2.61
C ARG A 7 -2.58 17.92 -2.87
N VAL A 8 -2.49 19.23 -2.66
CA VAL A 8 -1.26 19.99 -2.96
C VAL A 8 -0.15 19.51 -2.03
N GLN A 9 -0.44 19.43 -0.73
CA GLN A 9 0.50 18.90 0.25
C GLN A 9 0.89 17.43 -0.04
N ALA A 10 -0.07 16.60 -0.46
CA ALA A 10 0.21 15.21 -0.83
C ALA A 10 1.18 15.13 -2.03
N LEU A 11 0.97 15.94 -3.07
CA LEU A 11 1.83 16.01 -4.24
C LEU A 11 3.23 16.55 -3.91
N GLU A 12 3.35 17.56 -3.04
CA GLU A 12 4.64 18.07 -2.55
C GLU A 12 5.45 16.97 -1.86
N ILE A 13 4.81 16.18 -1.00
CA ILE A 13 5.48 15.05 -0.35
C ILE A 13 5.86 13.98 -1.37
N ILE A 14 4.96 13.62 -2.29
CA ILE A 14 5.24 12.63 -3.34
C ILE A 14 6.41 13.09 -4.24
N ASP A 15 6.49 14.38 -4.56
CA ASP A 15 7.59 14.94 -5.35
C ASP A 15 8.92 14.94 -4.58
N ARG A 16 8.89 15.10 -3.25
CA ARG A 16 10.09 14.89 -2.41
C ARG A 16 10.65 13.47 -2.56
N PHE A 17 9.79 12.45 -2.57
CA PHE A 17 10.23 11.06 -2.81
C PHE A 17 10.83 10.89 -4.20
N ARG A 18 10.19 11.49 -5.21
CA ARG A 18 10.64 11.47 -6.61
C ARG A 18 12.03 12.11 -6.77
N THR A 19 12.21 13.31 -6.24
CA THR A 19 13.47 14.08 -6.33
C THR A 19 14.61 13.43 -5.56
N LYS A 20 14.32 12.81 -4.41
CA LYS A 20 15.29 12.07 -3.59
C LYS A 20 15.60 10.67 -4.10
N ARG A 21 14.92 10.22 -5.16
CA ARG A 21 15.02 8.84 -5.68
C ARG A 21 14.77 7.81 -4.56
N VAL A 22 13.66 7.98 -3.86
CA VAL A 22 13.19 7.06 -2.81
C VAL A 22 11.80 6.59 -3.21
N SER A 23 11.55 5.29 -3.14
CA SER A 23 10.19 4.77 -3.36
C SER A 23 9.39 4.91 -2.08
N MET A 24 8.21 5.51 -2.15
CA MET A 24 7.32 5.67 -1.01
C MET A 24 6.65 4.32 -0.68
N ALA A 25 6.81 3.86 0.55
CA ALA A 25 6.08 2.71 1.06
C ALA A 25 4.60 3.05 1.23
N LEU A 26 3.74 2.22 0.63
CA LEU A 26 2.31 2.14 0.85
C LEU A 26 2.04 0.88 1.69
N LEU A 27 1.88 1.08 3.00
CA LEU A 27 1.69 0.01 3.97
C LEU A 27 0.22 -0.06 4.36
N CYS A 28 -0.44 -1.17 4.09
CA CYS A 28 -1.88 -1.25 4.33
C CYS A 28 -2.22 -1.45 5.82
N THR A 29 -3.47 -1.20 6.20
CA THR A 29 -4.00 -1.40 7.55
C THR A 29 -5.38 -2.03 7.51
N GLN A 30 -5.70 -2.82 8.54
CA GLN A 30 -7.04 -3.39 8.73
C GLN A 30 -7.54 -3.26 10.17
N ASN A 31 -6.84 -2.55 11.06
CA ASN A 31 -7.24 -2.26 12.44
C ASN A 31 -6.32 -1.19 13.06
N HIS A 32 -6.65 -0.78 14.29
CA HIS A 32 -5.91 0.24 15.04
C HIS A 32 -4.44 -0.16 15.30
N TRP A 33 -4.18 -1.41 15.67
CA TRP A 33 -2.82 -1.91 15.92
C TRP A 33 -1.91 -1.85 14.68
N ASN A 34 -2.43 -2.23 13.51
CA ASN A 34 -1.69 -2.13 12.26
C ASN A 34 -1.46 -0.68 11.85
N THR A 35 -2.44 0.19 12.09
CA THR A 35 -2.32 1.63 11.83
C THR A 35 -1.20 2.24 12.69
N GLU A 36 -1.21 1.97 13.98
CA GLU A 36 -0.18 2.46 14.90
C GLU A 36 1.20 1.86 14.59
N ALA A 37 1.29 0.56 14.25
CA ALA A 37 2.54 -0.09 13.87
C ALA A 37 3.25 0.64 12.71
N VAL A 38 2.50 1.02 11.66
CA VAL A 38 3.05 1.76 10.51
C VAL A 38 3.67 3.08 10.95
N VAL A 39 2.96 3.83 11.79
CA VAL A 39 3.40 5.14 12.28
C VAL A 39 4.62 5.01 13.20
N VAL A 40 4.59 4.05 14.14
CA VAL A 40 5.70 3.81 15.08
C VAL A 40 6.94 3.32 14.32
N ALA A 41 6.80 2.42 13.36
CA ALA A 41 7.91 1.95 12.54
C ALA A 41 8.56 3.11 11.77
N ALA A 42 7.77 3.98 11.15
CA ALA A 42 8.27 5.17 10.46
C ALA A 42 9.01 6.09 11.44
N ARG A 43 8.42 6.41 12.59
CA ARG A 43 9.06 7.25 13.61
C ARG A 43 10.38 6.67 14.12
N ASN A 44 10.41 5.38 14.42
CA ASN A 44 11.60 4.69 14.92
C ASN A 44 12.71 4.68 13.86
N PHE A 45 12.35 4.44 12.59
CA PHE A 45 13.28 4.57 11.48
C PHE A 45 13.84 5.99 11.39
N ALA A 46 12.99 7.01 11.43
CA ALA A 46 13.41 8.40 11.36
C ALA A 46 14.39 8.77 12.48
N ARG A 47 14.10 8.37 13.71
CA ARG A 47 15.00 8.59 14.86
C ARG A 47 16.33 7.87 14.73
N THR A 48 16.31 6.63 14.23
CA THR A 48 17.51 5.81 14.07
C THR A 48 18.44 6.37 12.98
N HIS A 49 17.86 6.93 11.91
CA HIS A 49 18.60 7.39 10.74
C HIS A 49 18.72 8.92 10.62
N GLY A 50 18.17 9.68 11.58
CA GLY A 50 18.20 11.15 11.57
C GLY A 50 17.35 11.80 10.45
N VAL A 51 16.35 11.09 9.94
CA VAL A 51 15.45 11.61 8.90
C VAL A 51 14.47 12.59 9.52
N ARG A 52 14.38 13.79 8.96
CA ARG A 52 13.39 14.79 9.37
C ARG A 52 12.14 14.69 8.52
N ASP A 53 10.98 14.96 9.11
CA ASP A 53 9.70 15.01 8.41
C ASP A 53 9.41 13.71 7.62
N ILE A 54 9.65 12.54 8.22
CA ILE A 54 9.40 11.27 7.54
C ILE A 54 7.93 11.17 7.12
N ALA A 55 7.70 10.64 5.92
CA ALA A 55 6.34 10.42 5.42
C ALA A 55 6.11 8.98 4.97
N VAL A 56 4.92 8.46 5.20
CA VAL A 56 4.51 7.10 4.80
C VAL A 56 3.09 7.13 4.26
N SER A 57 2.80 6.31 3.24
CA SER A 57 1.42 6.10 2.80
C SER A 57 0.77 4.97 3.59
N LEU A 58 -0.42 5.22 4.12
CA LEU A 58 -1.21 4.24 4.87
C LEU A 58 -2.39 3.78 4.00
N GLY A 59 -2.31 2.56 3.48
CA GLY A 59 -3.31 1.99 2.57
C GLY A 59 -4.46 1.30 3.29
N MET A 60 -5.64 1.30 2.71
CA MET A 60 -6.74 0.44 3.15
C MET A 60 -7.67 0.16 1.97
N THR A 61 -8.01 -1.10 1.77
CA THR A 61 -9.10 -1.46 0.85
C THR A 61 -10.47 -1.27 1.49
N PHE A 62 -11.47 -0.87 0.69
CA PHE A 62 -12.85 -0.71 1.18
C PHE A 62 -13.63 -2.03 1.14
N THR A 63 -14.27 -2.37 0.02
CA THR A 63 -14.98 -3.65 -0.17
C THR A 63 -14.26 -4.62 -1.11
N TYR A 64 -12.95 -4.44 -1.31
CA TYR A 64 -12.15 -5.28 -2.22
C TYR A 64 -12.34 -6.78 -1.97
N LYS A 65 -12.81 -7.49 -3.00
CA LYS A 65 -13.27 -8.89 -2.90
C LYS A 65 -12.24 -9.86 -2.32
N HIS A 66 -10.95 -9.62 -2.57
CA HIS A 66 -9.89 -10.53 -2.13
C HIS A 66 -9.45 -10.27 -0.68
N TRP A 67 -9.56 -9.03 -0.20
CA TRP A 67 -9.17 -8.67 1.16
C TRP A 67 -9.83 -7.35 1.59
N PRO A 68 -11.07 -7.35 2.09
CA PRO A 68 -11.81 -6.11 2.39
C PRO A 68 -11.42 -5.57 3.78
N GLN A 69 -10.42 -4.69 3.86
CA GLN A 69 -9.84 -4.25 5.12
C GLN A 69 -10.78 -3.39 5.95
N ALA A 70 -11.53 -2.49 5.32
CA ALA A 70 -12.51 -1.66 6.01
C ALA A 70 -13.61 -2.51 6.68
N VAL A 71 -14.10 -3.56 6.01
CA VAL A 71 -15.04 -4.53 6.59
C VAL A 71 -14.43 -5.21 7.83
N ARG A 72 -13.14 -5.55 7.78
CA ARG A 72 -12.43 -6.28 8.85
C ARG A 72 -12.02 -5.39 10.03
N ALA A 73 -12.07 -4.07 9.88
CA ALA A 73 -11.60 -3.13 10.90
C ALA A 73 -12.49 -3.06 12.13
N THR A 74 -13.74 -3.49 12.03
CA THR A 74 -14.65 -3.56 13.18
C THR A 74 -15.42 -4.87 13.16
N TYR A 75 -15.87 -5.31 14.34
CA TYR A 75 -16.69 -6.52 14.46
C TYR A 75 -18.05 -6.40 13.74
N SER A 76 -18.54 -5.17 13.52
CA SER A 76 -19.80 -4.93 12.81
C SER A 76 -19.79 -5.41 11.36
N GLY A 77 -18.61 -5.51 10.74
CA GLY A 77 -18.49 -5.79 9.31
C GLY A 77 -18.94 -4.63 8.40
N ASP A 78 -19.36 -3.48 8.95
CA ASP A 78 -19.75 -2.34 8.14
C ASP A 78 -18.50 -1.62 7.59
N PRO A 79 -18.34 -1.53 6.27
CA PRO A 79 -17.13 -0.97 5.68
C PRO A 79 -16.99 0.53 5.96
N ARG A 80 -18.09 1.29 6.08
CA ARG A 80 -18.02 2.74 6.36
C ARG A 80 -17.55 2.99 7.78
N ALA A 81 -18.15 2.29 8.75
CA ALA A 81 -17.76 2.35 10.15
C ALA A 81 -16.30 1.94 10.33
N GLY A 82 -15.86 0.86 9.65
CA GLY A 82 -14.47 0.43 9.69
C GLY A 82 -13.50 1.41 9.03
N PHE A 83 -13.87 2.00 7.89
CA PHE A 83 -13.10 3.05 7.25
C PHE A 83 -12.90 4.25 8.18
N ILE A 84 -14.01 4.80 8.69
CA ILE A 84 -13.99 5.97 9.57
C ILE A 84 -13.23 5.67 10.86
N SER A 85 -13.43 4.47 11.44
CA SER A 85 -12.73 4.03 12.64
C SER A 85 -11.21 4.08 12.49
N ASN A 86 -10.66 3.58 11.39
CA ASN A 86 -9.21 3.66 11.14
C ASN A 86 -8.73 5.10 10.92
N MET A 87 -9.49 5.90 10.17
CA MET A 87 -9.10 7.28 9.85
C MET A 87 -9.15 8.21 11.07
N GLU A 88 -10.17 8.08 11.91
CA GLU A 88 -10.27 8.84 13.16
C GLU A 88 -9.22 8.39 14.18
N HIS A 89 -8.92 7.09 14.24
CA HIS A 89 -7.81 6.60 15.05
C HIS A 89 -6.46 7.19 14.58
N LEU A 90 -6.21 7.23 13.28
CA LEU A 90 -5.03 7.89 12.72
C LEU A 90 -4.96 9.37 13.09
N LYS A 91 -6.09 10.10 13.04
CA LYS A 91 -6.15 11.50 13.48
C LYS A 91 -5.85 11.65 14.96
N ALA A 92 -6.29 10.74 15.82
CA ALA A 92 -5.93 10.78 17.25
C ALA A 92 -4.41 10.63 17.44
N LEU A 93 -3.78 9.76 16.65
CA LEU A 93 -2.36 9.42 16.72
C LEU A 93 -1.41 10.45 16.09
N CYS A 94 -1.83 11.11 15.01
CA CYS A 94 -0.97 11.97 14.19
C CYS A 94 -1.61 13.33 13.81
N GLY A 95 -2.83 13.62 14.24
CA GLY A 95 -3.62 14.74 13.71
C GLY A 95 -3.07 16.12 14.06
N ASN A 96 -2.34 16.26 15.16
CA ASN A 96 -1.79 17.53 15.61
C ASN A 96 -0.36 17.38 16.17
N PRO A 97 0.41 18.48 16.33
CA PRO A 97 1.77 18.42 16.84
C PRO A 97 1.91 17.79 18.24
N ASP A 98 0.86 17.85 19.06
CA ASP A 98 0.85 17.28 20.42
C ASP A 98 0.36 15.82 20.45
N SER A 99 -0.08 15.26 19.32
CA SER A 99 -0.42 13.85 19.21
C SER A 99 0.81 12.96 19.46
N PRO A 100 0.63 11.70 19.89
CA PRO A 100 1.74 10.79 20.20
C PRO A 100 2.80 10.67 19.10
N TYR A 101 2.38 10.82 17.84
CA TYR A 101 3.19 10.74 16.64
C TYR A 101 2.99 11.96 15.71
N GLY A 102 2.84 13.16 16.28
CA GLY A 102 2.71 14.41 15.54
C GLY A 102 3.94 14.79 14.69
N ASP A 103 5.02 14.03 14.78
CA ASP A 103 6.28 14.14 14.02
C ASP A 103 6.34 13.23 12.78
N VAL A 104 5.28 12.46 12.48
CA VAL A 104 5.20 11.57 11.31
C VAL A 104 4.13 12.05 10.34
N TYR A 105 4.51 12.29 9.09
CA TYR A 105 3.56 12.60 8.03
C TYR A 105 2.94 11.31 7.49
N VAL A 106 1.61 11.24 7.44
CA VAL A 106 0.88 10.07 6.96
C VAL A 106 -0.03 10.52 5.83
N LEU A 107 0.07 9.82 4.68
CA LEU A 107 -0.78 10.01 3.52
C LEU A 107 -1.78 8.85 3.46
N PRO A 108 -3.04 9.02 3.91
CA PRO A 108 -4.02 7.96 3.82
C PRO A 108 -4.38 7.67 2.36
N HIS A 109 -4.47 6.40 2.02
CA HIS A 109 -4.68 5.92 0.67
C HIS A 109 -5.80 4.88 0.64
N LEU A 110 -6.74 5.04 -0.29
CA LEU A 110 -7.77 4.05 -0.57
C LEU A 110 -7.28 3.11 -1.67
N ASP A 111 -7.09 1.84 -1.32
CA ASP A 111 -6.50 0.82 -2.18
C ASP A 111 -7.61 0.00 -2.90
N HIS A 112 -7.38 -0.36 -4.17
CA HIS A 112 -8.28 -1.18 -4.98
C HIS A 112 -9.78 -0.78 -4.95
N ALA A 113 -10.10 0.50 -5.12
CA ALA A 113 -11.49 0.97 -5.07
C ALA A 113 -12.23 0.70 -6.38
N HIS A 114 -13.19 -0.22 -6.34
CA HIS A 114 -14.03 -0.55 -7.49
C HIS A 114 -15.00 0.61 -7.81
N PRO A 115 -15.07 1.08 -9.06
CA PRO A 115 -15.88 2.23 -9.48
C PRO A 115 -17.34 2.19 -9.02
N GLU A 116 -17.92 0.99 -8.95
CA GLU A 116 -19.32 0.82 -8.59
C GLU A 116 -19.57 0.44 -7.13
N ASN A 117 -18.72 -0.40 -6.54
CA ASN A 117 -18.96 -0.97 -5.21
C ASN A 117 -18.50 -0.01 -4.12
N ASP A 118 -17.46 0.77 -4.41
CA ASP A 118 -16.79 1.63 -3.44
C ASP A 118 -17.15 3.11 -3.64
N LYS A 119 -18.28 3.42 -4.30
CA LYS A 119 -18.75 4.78 -4.60
C LYS A 119 -18.67 5.70 -3.39
N TRP A 120 -19.13 5.24 -2.23
CA TRP A 120 -19.08 6.04 -1.00
C TRP A 120 -17.65 6.45 -0.63
N ALA A 121 -16.69 5.52 -0.67
CA ALA A 121 -15.29 5.82 -0.35
C ALA A 121 -14.64 6.70 -1.42
N LEU A 122 -15.04 6.53 -2.68
CA LEU A 122 -14.61 7.33 -3.84
C LEU A 122 -15.25 8.73 -3.92
N THR A 123 -16.22 9.06 -3.07
CA THR A 123 -16.87 10.37 -3.09
C THR A 123 -16.93 11.01 -1.71
N GLU A 124 -17.74 10.45 -0.81
CA GLU A 124 -17.96 10.97 0.55
C GLU A 124 -16.76 10.70 1.47
N GLY A 125 -15.98 9.65 1.19
CA GLY A 125 -14.77 9.30 1.94
C GLY A 125 -13.53 10.13 1.60
N LEU A 126 -13.55 10.89 0.50
CA LEU A 126 -12.38 11.64 0.01
C LEU A 126 -11.75 12.62 1.01
N PRO A 127 -12.50 13.33 1.87
CA PRO A 127 -11.90 14.25 2.84
C PRO A 127 -10.91 13.60 3.84
N TYR A 128 -10.91 12.26 3.93
CA TYR A 128 -10.00 11.49 4.76
C TYR A 128 -8.73 11.02 4.04
N LEU A 129 -8.62 11.25 2.73
CA LEU A 129 -7.65 10.57 1.87
C LEU A 129 -6.74 11.57 1.17
N ALA A 130 -5.44 11.29 1.16
CA ALA A 130 -4.48 11.97 0.28
C ALA A 130 -4.53 11.42 -1.15
N SER A 131 -4.82 10.12 -1.29
CA SER A 131 -4.84 9.46 -2.59
C SER A 131 -5.85 8.32 -2.66
N VAL A 132 -6.27 7.98 -3.87
CA VAL A 132 -7.12 6.82 -4.16
C VAL A 132 -6.56 6.04 -5.34
N MET A 133 -6.66 4.71 -5.29
CA MET A 133 -6.52 3.85 -6.45
C MET A 133 -7.91 3.60 -7.03
N PHE A 134 -8.19 4.22 -8.19
CA PHE A 134 -9.43 3.98 -8.93
C PHE A 134 -9.26 2.71 -9.77
N ASP A 135 -9.81 1.60 -9.28
CA ASP A 135 -9.55 0.27 -9.80
C ASP A 135 -10.61 -0.21 -10.79
N ALA A 136 -10.45 0.17 -12.05
CA ALA A 136 -11.28 -0.27 -13.15
C ALA A 136 -10.71 -1.49 -13.91
N GLN A 137 -9.82 -2.29 -13.31
CA GLN A 137 -9.15 -3.41 -14.00
C GLN A 137 -10.08 -4.57 -14.41
N SER A 138 -11.31 -4.60 -13.88
CA SER A 138 -12.34 -5.58 -14.26
C SER A 138 -12.99 -5.25 -15.61
N TYR A 139 -12.95 -3.98 -16.03
CA TYR A 139 -13.53 -3.49 -17.27
C TYR A 139 -12.57 -3.68 -18.45
N THR A 140 -13.07 -3.51 -19.68
CA THR A 140 -12.20 -3.46 -20.86
C THR A 140 -11.28 -2.25 -20.79
N TYR A 141 -10.19 -2.24 -21.58
CA TYR A 141 -9.25 -1.12 -21.57
C TYR A 141 -9.92 0.23 -21.89
N ASP A 142 -10.79 0.27 -22.90
CA ASP A 142 -11.49 1.50 -23.31
C ASP A 142 -12.46 1.99 -22.23
N GLU A 143 -13.23 1.08 -21.62
CA GLU A 143 -14.12 1.40 -20.49
C GLU A 143 -13.32 1.88 -19.27
N ASN A 144 -12.18 1.26 -18.98
CA ASN A 144 -11.29 1.67 -17.89
C ASN A 144 -10.79 3.10 -18.14
N VAL A 145 -10.31 3.41 -19.36
CA VAL A 145 -9.91 4.77 -19.72
C VAL A 145 -11.08 5.74 -19.53
N GLU A 146 -12.27 5.45 -20.07
CA GLU A 146 -13.44 6.34 -19.95
C GLU A 146 -13.82 6.60 -18.49
N LEU A 147 -13.97 5.54 -17.69
CA LEU A 147 -14.38 5.63 -16.29
C LEU A 147 -13.32 6.38 -15.46
N THR A 148 -12.04 6.10 -15.69
CA THR A 148 -10.94 6.74 -14.97
C THR A 148 -10.82 8.21 -15.36
N SER A 149 -10.90 8.56 -16.65
CA SER A 149 -10.91 9.96 -17.11
C SER A 149 -12.03 10.75 -16.46
N ARG A 150 -13.25 10.21 -16.43
CA ARG A 150 -14.40 10.85 -15.76
C ARG A 150 -14.20 11.04 -14.27
N TYR A 151 -13.56 10.07 -13.61
CA TYR A 151 -13.27 10.17 -12.19
C TYR A 151 -12.21 11.25 -11.91
N VAL A 152 -11.13 11.28 -12.69
CA VAL A 152 -10.08 12.30 -12.62
C VAL A 152 -10.64 13.70 -12.91
N GLU A 153 -11.47 13.86 -13.95
CA GLU A 153 -12.11 15.15 -14.26
C GLU A 153 -12.91 15.68 -13.07
N ARG A 154 -13.61 14.81 -12.35
CA ARG A 154 -14.51 15.20 -11.26
C ARG A 154 -13.81 15.39 -9.91
N TYR A 155 -12.84 14.53 -9.59
CA TYR A 155 -12.25 14.44 -8.25
C TYR A 155 -10.73 14.63 -8.24
N GLY A 156 -10.07 14.62 -9.39
CA GLY A 156 -8.62 14.81 -9.51
C GLY A 156 -8.15 16.16 -8.98
N GLY A 157 -9.01 17.18 -8.88
CA GLY A 157 -8.66 18.44 -8.19
C GLY A 157 -8.63 18.34 -6.65
N GLN A 158 -9.14 17.27 -6.06
CA GLN A 158 -9.32 17.11 -4.61
C GLN A 158 -8.42 16.04 -4.00
N VAL A 159 -8.04 15.02 -4.79
CA VAL A 159 -7.30 13.84 -4.30
C VAL A 159 -6.31 13.38 -5.36
N VAL A 160 -5.17 12.80 -4.95
CA VAL A 160 -4.23 12.15 -5.89
C VAL A 160 -4.83 10.85 -6.41
N VAL A 161 -4.85 10.67 -7.73
CA VAL A 161 -5.49 9.50 -8.36
C VAL A 161 -4.44 8.57 -8.92
N GLU A 162 -4.47 7.32 -8.47
CA GLU A 162 -3.76 6.20 -9.08
C GLU A 162 -4.73 5.42 -9.98
N GLY A 163 -4.34 5.23 -11.23
CA GLY A 163 -5.04 4.34 -12.15
C GLY A 163 -4.32 3.00 -12.28
N ILE A 164 -5.02 2.00 -12.81
CA ILE A 164 -4.46 0.68 -13.08
C ILE A 164 -4.70 0.29 -14.53
N VAL A 165 -3.62 -0.02 -15.24
CA VAL A 165 -3.68 -0.32 -16.69
C VAL A 165 -4.11 -1.75 -16.96
N ASP A 166 -3.75 -2.67 -16.06
CA ASP A 166 -3.88 -4.11 -16.26
C ASP A 166 -4.68 -4.79 -15.17
N ARG A 167 -5.17 -5.98 -15.50
CA ARG A 167 -5.61 -6.91 -14.46
C ARG A 167 -4.38 -7.53 -13.80
N LEU A 168 -4.20 -7.28 -12.50
CA LEU A 168 -3.16 -7.92 -11.71
C LEU A 168 -3.61 -9.33 -11.27
N GLY A 169 -2.68 -10.28 -11.31
CA GLY A 169 -2.90 -11.62 -10.78
C GLY A 169 -2.97 -11.61 -9.26
N VAL A 170 -3.97 -12.28 -8.69
CA VAL A 170 -4.09 -12.56 -7.26
C VAL A 170 -3.91 -14.07 -7.07
N ASP A 171 -2.99 -14.49 -6.19
CA ASP A 171 -2.84 -15.90 -5.81
C ASP A 171 -4.07 -16.33 -4.98
N GLU A 172 -5.11 -16.82 -5.66
CA GLU A 172 -6.33 -17.29 -5.01
C GLU A 172 -6.06 -18.60 -4.24
N ARG A 173 -6.40 -18.54 -2.94
CA ARG A 173 -6.27 -19.61 -1.92
C ARG A 173 -6.29 -21.04 -2.51
N GLY A 174 -5.11 -21.62 -2.71
CA GLY A 174 -4.97 -23.08 -2.82
C GLY A 174 -4.85 -23.64 -4.23
N SER A 175 -4.63 -22.82 -5.25
CA SER A 175 -4.21 -23.35 -6.55
C SER A 175 -2.78 -23.89 -6.44
N ALA A 176 -2.65 -25.18 -6.14
CA ALA A 176 -1.40 -25.95 -6.21
C ALA A 176 -0.88 -26.15 -7.66
N ALA A 177 -1.30 -25.28 -8.58
CA ALA A 177 -0.88 -25.28 -9.97
C ALA A 177 -0.16 -23.95 -10.23
N GLY A 178 1.15 -24.03 -10.36
CA GLY A 178 2.01 -22.89 -10.61
C GLY A 178 1.62 -22.09 -11.85
N GLY A 179 1.95 -20.80 -11.81
CA GLY A 179 1.99 -19.91 -12.95
C GLY A 179 0.63 -19.33 -13.31
N HIS A 180 0.22 -18.27 -12.61
CA HIS A 180 -0.73 -17.34 -13.22
C HIS A 180 -0.10 -16.80 -14.51
N ARG A 181 -0.78 -16.98 -15.65
CA ARG A 181 -0.35 -16.40 -16.93
C ARG A 181 -0.29 -14.89 -16.75
N ARG A 182 0.92 -14.33 -16.75
CA ARG A 182 1.15 -12.88 -16.77
C ARG A 182 0.34 -12.32 -17.93
N ALA A 183 -0.59 -11.40 -17.66
CA ALA A 183 -1.50 -10.88 -18.68
C ALA A 183 -0.72 -10.35 -19.91
N ASN A 184 0.51 -9.88 -19.67
CA ASN A 184 1.39 -9.29 -20.67
C ASN A 184 2.71 -10.05 -20.89
N SER A 185 2.76 -11.38 -20.68
CA SER A 185 4.02 -12.15 -20.90
C SER A 185 4.50 -12.15 -22.34
N THR A 186 3.62 -11.89 -23.31
CA THR A 186 3.91 -11.95 -24.75
C THR A 186 4.07 -10.57 -25.39
N GLU A 187 3.76 -9.49 -24.67
CA GLU A 187 3.92 -8.12 -25.14
C GLU A 187 5.36 -7.66 -24.89
N SER A 188 5.96 -6.97 -25.86
CA SER A 188 7.29 -6.38 -25.68
C SER A 188 7.24 -5.22 -24.69
N ASP A 189 8.36 -4.96 -24.01
CA ASP A 189 8.44 -3.88 -23.02
C ASP A 189 8.16 -2.49 -23.62
N ASP A 190 8.52 -2.25 -24.89
CA ASP A 190 8.25 -0.99 -25.59
C ASP A 190 6.75 -0.82 -25.93
N ALA A 191 6.08 -1.88 -26.37
CA ALA A 191 4.64 -1.84 -26.66
C ALA A 191 3.85 -1.62 -25.36
N TYR A 192 4.26 -2.31 -24.29
CA TYR A 192 3.66 -2.12 -22.98
C TYR A 192 3.89 -0.68 -22.44
N ALA A 193 5.10 -0.15 -22.59
CA ALA A 193 5.40 1.24 -22.24
C ALA A 193 4.55 2.26 -23.00
N GLU A 194 4.29 2.02 -24.30
CA GLU A 194 3.38 2.87 -25.09
C GLU A 194 1.95 2.84 -24.55
N ARG A 195 1.44 1.64 -24.23
CA ARG A 195 0.09 1.45 -23.67
C ARG A 195 -0.06 2.17 -22.34
N VAL A 196 0.89 2.02 -21.41
CA VAL A 196 0.87 2.72 -20.12
C VAL A 196 0.95 4.23 -20.29
N SER A 197 1.85 4.73 -21.15
CA SER A 197 1.95 6.18 -21.44
C SER A 197 0.65 6.74 -22.03
N SER A 198 0.03 6.00 -22.96
CA SER A 198 -1.24 6.39 -23.57
C SER A 198 -2.38 6.41 -22.56
N TYR A 199 -2.44 5.42 -21.68
CA TYR A 199 -3.40 5.37 -20.58
C TYR A 199 -3.28 6.58 -19.66
N MET A 200 -2.06 6.91 -19.19
CA MET A 200 -1.86 8.08 -18.33
C MET A 200 -2.26 9.39 -19.01
N LYS A 201 -1.92 9.56 -20.29
CA LYS A 201 -2.29 10.76 -21.06
C LYS A 201 -3.80 10.89 -21.25
N ALA A 202 -4.49 9.78 -21.53
CA ALA A 202 -5.93 9.80 -21.77
C ALA A 202 -6.74 9.99 -20.48
N THR A 203 -6.26 9.42 -19.37
CA THR A 203 -6.96 9.43 -18.08
C THR A 203 -6.61 10.63 -17.20
N GLY A 204 -5.40 11.17 -17.31
CA GLY A 204 -4.91 12.25 -16.45
C GLY A 204 -4.57 11.80 -15.02
N VAL A 205 -4.41 10.49 -14.77
CA VAL A 205 -3.99 9.98 -13.45
C VAL A 205 -2.60 10.46 -13.07
N ASP A 206 -2.37 10.64 -11.77
CA ASP A 206 -1.10 11.12 -11.22
C ASP A 206 -0.04 10.01 -11.16
N LEU A 207 -0.50 8.80 -10.81
CA LEU A 207 0.31 7.61 -10.62
C LEU A 207 -0.34 6.43 -11.33
N VAL A 208 0.45 5.43 -11.69
CA VAL A 208 -0.04 4.29 -12.47
C VAL A 208 0.47 2.96 -11.94
N VAL A 209 -0.46 2.06 -11.67
CA VAL A 209 -0.21 0.67 -11.31
C VAL A 209 0.03 -0.13 -12.59
N VAL A 210 1.15 -0.85 -12.65
CA VAL A 210 1.64 -1.58 -13.82
C VAL A 210 2.12 -2.98 -13.48
N ASP A 211 2.02 -3.91 -14.43
CA ASP A 211 2.56 -5.26 -14.34
C ASP A 211 4.08 -5.27 -14.57
N LEU A 212 4.81 -5.33 -13.46
CA LEU A 212 6.27 -5.48 -13.42
C LEU A 212 6.70 -6.88 -12.99
N GLY A 213 5.83 -7.89 -13.19
CA GLY A 213 6.14 -9.30 -12.92
C GLY A 213 6.01 -9.73 -11.45
N THR A 214 5.33 -8.93 -10.64
CA THR A 214 5.00 -9.22 -9.23
C THR A 214 3.57 -9.77 -9.09
N GLU A 215 3.32 -10.53 -8.03
CA GLU A 215 2.03 -11.16 -7.77
C GLU A 215 1.45 -10.70 -6.43
N GLN A 216 0.16 -10.39 -6.42
CA GLN A 216 -0.53 -10.04 -5.18
C GLN A 216 -0.82 -11.29 -4.35
N GLN A 217 -0.77 -11.15 -3.03
CA GLN A 217 -1.06 -12.24 -2.07
C GLN A 217 -0.16 -13.48 -2.17
N SER A 218 0.99 -13.37 -2.85
CA SER A 218 1.94 -14.47 -3.02
C SER A 218 2.37 -15.10 -1.68
N ARG A 219 2.40 -16.43 -1.66
CA ARG A 219 2.82 -17.26 -0.52
C ARG A 219 4.35 -17.39 -0.40
N SER A 220 5.09 -17.19 -1.48
CA SER A 220 6.54 -17.32 -1.53
C SER A 220 7.23 -15.95 -1.67
N VAL A 221 8.49 -15.89 -1.28
CA VAL A 221 9.36 -14.70 -1.40
C VAL A 221 10.56 -15.10 -2.26
N GLY A 222 10.90 -14.28 -3.24
CA GLY A 222 12.05 -14.45 -4.13
C GLY A 222 11.78 -15.28 -5.40
N GLU A 223 10.62 -15.92 -5.51
CA GLU A 223 10.26 -16.74 -6.69
C GLU A 223 9.69 -15.92 -7.86
N CYS A 224 9.21 -14.70 -7.60
CA CYS A 224 8.76 -13.80 -8.65
C CYS A 224 9.94 -13.07 -9.30
N ARG A 225 9.78 -12.68 -10.57
CA ARG A 225 10.81 -11.97 -11.34
C ARG A 225 10.34 -10.55 -11.61
N TYR A 226 10.92 -9.59 -10.89
CA TYR A 226 10.77 -8.17 -11.16
C TYR A 226 11.30 -7.81 -12.56
N LEU A 227 10.51 -7.04 -13.31
CA LEU A 227 10.79 -6.61 -14.67
C LEU A 227 11.31 -5.16 -14.69
N GLY A 228 12.55 -4.97 -14.21
CA GLY A 228 13.16 -3.62 -14.13
C GLY A 228 13.38 -2.94 -15.49
N ASP A 229 13.69 -3.70 -16.54
CA ASP A 229 13.86 -3.12 -17.89
C ASP A 229 12.54 -2.56 -18.44
N ARG A 230 11.43 -3.26 -18.18
CA ARG A 230 10.08 -2.79 -18.45
C ARG A 230 9.76 -1.52 -17.67
N ALA A 231 10.05 -1.48 -16.36
CA ALA A 231 9.87 -0.28 -15.54
C ALA A 231 10.62 0.92 -16.12
N LYS A 232 11.90 0.75 -16.49
CA LYS A 232 12.70 1.79 -17.13
C LYS A 232 12.14 2.22 -18.49
N ALA A 233 11.64 1.29 -19.31
CA ALA A 233 11.02 1.61 -20.59
C ALA A 233 9.79 2.50 -20.41
N ILE A 234 8.90 2.14 -19.49
CA ILE A 234 7.71 2.94 -19.14
C ILE A 234 8.13 4.32 -18.63
N THR A 235 9.05 4.39 -17.66
CA THR A 235 9.52 5.65 -17.07
C THR A 235 10.14 6.58 -18.11
N ARG A 236 10.95 6.06 -19.04
CA ARG A 236 11.50 6.86 -20.16
C ARG A 236 10.40 7.42 -21.05
N ARG A 237 9.33 6.66 -21.28
CA ARG A 237 8.22 7.07 -22.16
C ARG A 237 7.32 8.11 -21.51
N ILE A 238 7.05 7.99 -20.22
CA ILE A 238 6.29 8.96 -19.42
C ILE A 238 7.11 10.24 -19.20
N GLY A 239 8.42 10.10 -18.97
CA GLY A 239 9.36 11.21 -18.76
C GLY A 239 9.65 11.51 -17.29
N HIS A 240 8.99 10.84 -16.34
CA HIS A 240 9.27 10.95 -14.91
C HIS A 240 8.84 9.69 -14.15
N PRO A 241 9.35 9.45 -12.92
CA PRO A 241 8.85 8.38 -12.05
C PRO A 241 7.38 8.61 -11.69
N SER A 242 6.53 7.61 -11.92
CA SER A 242 5.10 7.62 -11.54
C SER A 242 4.54 6.21 -11.33
N LEU A 243 5.40 5.19 -11.36
CA LEU A 243 4.96 3.80 -11.30
C LEU A 243 4.66 3.41 -9.86
N VAL A 244 3.56 2.67 -9.69
CA VAL A 244 3.14 2.07 -8.43
C VAL A 244 3.30 0.55 -8.57
N LEU A 245 4.11 -0.03 -7.71
CA LEU A 245 4.36 -1.46 -7.69
C LEU A 245 3.48 -2.13 -6.64
N HIS A 246 2.57 -3.00 -7.09
CA HIS A 246 1.80 -3.89 -6.22
C HIS A 246 2.48 -5.27 -6.14
N GLY A 247 2.07 -6.09 -5.16
CA GLY A 247 2.59 -7.47 -5.05
C GLY A 247 4.05 -7.57 -4.57
N THR A 248 4.59 -6.51 -3.98
CA THR A 248 5.99 -6.45 -3.50
C THR A 248 6.29 -7.50 -2.42
N SER A 249 5.26 -8.06 -1.79
CA SER A 249 5.41 -9.15 -0.81
C SER A 249 6.11 -10.39 -1.37
N CYS A 250 6.16 -10.59 -2.70
CA CYS A 250 6.90 -11.68 -3.33
C CYS A 250 8.39 -11.36 -3.57
N LEU A 251 8.82 -10.10 -3.42
CA LEU A 251 10.18 -9.68 -3.72
C LEU A 251 11.11 -9.88 -2.53
N SER A 252 12.33 -10.34 -2.82
CA SER A 252 13.42 -10.34 -1.84
C SER A 252 13.93 -8.91 -1.58
N ARG A 253 14.68 -8.73 -0.49
CA ARG A 253 15.34 -7.46 -0.20
C ARG A 253 16.24 -6.99 -1.34
N ASP A 254 16.94 -7.89 -2.02
CA ASP A 254 17.79 -7.52 -3.15
C ASP A 254 16.99 -7.12 -4.38
N GLN A 255 15.82 -7.71 -4.62
CA GLN A 255 14.95 -7.33 -5.73
C GLN A 255 14.24 -5.99 -5.50
N MET A 256 14.08 -5.56 -4.25
CA MET A 256 13.53 -4.24 -3.90
C MET A 256 14.57 -3.11 -4.01
N LYS A 257 15.87 -3.42 -4.12
CA LYS A 257 16.90 -2.40 -4.32
C LYS A 257 16.79 -1.81 -5.73
N GLY A 258 16.89 -0.49 -5.84
CA GLY A 258 16.91 0.21 -7.13
C GLY A 258 15.54 0.45 -7.76
N LEU A 259 14.43 0.06 -7.11
CA LEU A 259 13.07 0.32 -7.60
C LEU A 259 12.85 1.80 -7.97
N ALA A 260 13.32 2.72 -7.12
CA ALA A 260 13.24 4.16 -7.38
C ALA A 260 14.02 4.61 -8.62
N ASP A 261 15.18 4.00 -8.88
CA ASP A 261 16.01 4.33 -10.05
C ASP A 261 15.37 3.86 -11.36
N ASP A 262 14.56 2.81 -11.30
CA ASP A 262 13.76 2.31 -12.43
C ASP A 262 12.48 3.14 -12.68
N GLY A 263 12.13 4.03 -11.73
CA GLY A 263 10.98 4.93 -11.77
C GLY A 263 9.75 4.45 -10.99
N VAL A 264 9.91 3.42 -10.15
CA VAL A 264 8.89 3.02 -9.17
C VAL A 264 8.86 4.02 -8.02
N LEU A 265 7.82 4.85 -8.01
CA LEU A 265 7.64 5.93 -7.05
C LEU A 265 6.93 5.45 -5.78
N ARG A 266 6.07 4.44 -5.88
CA ARG A 266 5.31 3.90 -4.74
C ARG A 266 5.32 2.37 -4.74
N VAL A 267 5.41 1.78 -3.56
CA VAL A 267 5.56 0.33 -3.36
C VAL A 267 4.53 -0.14 -2.33
N ASN A 268 3.54 -0.93 -2.77
CA ASN A 268 2.49 -1.47 -1.90
C ASN A 268 2.92 -2.80 -1.26
N MET A 269 2.82 -2.89 0.07
CA MET A 269 3.16 -4.11 0.81
C MET A 269 2.17 -4.37 1.95
N TRP A 270 1.59 -5.58 1.94
CA TRP A 270 0.65 -6.03 2.97
C TRP A 270 0.85 -7.49 3.35
N THR A 271 0.71 -8.40 2.39
CA THR A 271 0.63 -9.86 2.62
C THR A 271 1.80 -10.38 3.44
N ARG A 272 3.04 -10.01 3.09
CA ARG A 272 4.24 -10.44 3.82
C ARG A 272 4.21 -9.99 5.28
N ILE A 273 3.82 -8.74 5.53
CA ILE A 273 3.76 -8.13 6.86
C ILE A 273 2.80 -8.90 7.76
N VAL A 274 1.54 -9.04 7.33
CA VAL A 274 0.54 -9.69 8.19
C VAL A 274 0.74 -11.19 8.32
N ARG A 275 1.26 -11.85 7.29
CA ARG A 275 1.53 -13.29 7.33
C ARG A 275 2.64 -13.60 8.33
N GLU A 276 3.80 -12.97 8.19
CA GLU A 276 4.94 -13.26 9.05
C GLU A 276 4.70 -12.76 10.49
N ALA A 277 4.03 -11.62 10.68
CA ALA A 277 3.61 -11.15 12.01
C ALA A 277 2.64 -12.12 12.69
N GLY A 278 1.66 -12.66 11.97
CA GLY A 278 0.71 -13.64 12.50
C GLY A 278 1.37 -14.98 12.85
N GLN A 279 2.34 -15.42 12.04
CA GLN A 279 3.16 -16.60 12.32
C GLN A 279 3.99 -16.41 13.60
N TYR A 280 4.70 -15.28 13.71
CA TYR A 280 5.48 -14.95 14.91
C TYR A 280 4.62 -14.92 16.18
N ALA A 281 3.46 -14.25 16.13
CA ALA A 281 2.55 -14.17 17.28
C ALA A 281 2.01 -15.55 17.69
N ALA A 282 1.75 -16.44 16.72
CA ALA A 282 1.34 -17.81 17.00
C ALA A 282 2.44 -18.60 17.71
N GLU A 283 3.70 -18.44 17.29
CA GLU A 283 4.84 -19.05 17.99
C GLU A 283 4.99 -18.53 19.42
N GLN A 284 4.81 -17.23 19.65
CA GLN A 284 4.85 -16.67 21.02
C GLN A 284 3.70 -17.21 21.88
N LEU A 285 2.50 -17.33 21.32
CA LEU A 285 1.36 -17.93 22.01
C LEU A 285 1.64 -19.39 22.41
N LEU A 286 2.22 -20.18 21.51
CA LEU A 286 2.58 -21.58 21.81
C LEU A 286 3.59 -21.68 22.95
N LYS A 287 4.55 -20.75 23.05
CA LYS A 287 5.51 -20.72 24.17
C LYS A 287 4.86 -20.45 25.53
N ARG A 288 3.71 -19.77 25.56
CA ARG A 288 2.96 -19.46 26.80
C ARG A 288 1.71 -20.32 27.01
N ILE A 289 1.53 -21.39 26.23
CA ILE A 289 0.27 -22.15 26.21
C ILE A 289 -0.09 -22.78 27.56
N GLU A 290 0.88 -23.24 28.34
CA GLU A 290 0.63 -23.81 29.66
C GLU A 290 0.14 -22.75 30.65
N GLN A 291 0.73 -21.55 30.64
CA GLN A 291 0.26 -20.42 31.46
C GLN A 291 -1.16 -20.00 31.06
N VAL A 292 -1.49 -20.02 29.77
CA VAL A 292 -2.85 -19.75 29.28
C VAL A 292 -3.83 -20.79 29.85
N ARG A 293 -3.47 -22.08 29.82
CA ARG A 293 -4.30 -23.18 30.33
C ARG A 293 -4.48 -23.13 31.84
N GLU A 294 -3.48 -22.64 32.56
CA GLU A 294 -3.52 -22.41 34.02
C GLU A 294 -4.34 -21.17 34.39
N GLY A 295 -4.83 -20.40 33.42
CA GLY A 295 -5.63 -19.20 33.67
C GLY A 295 -4.81 -17.98 34.09
N ASN A 296 -3.51 -17.95 33.75
CA ASN A 296 -2.69 -16.75 33.96
C ASN A 296 -3.24 -15.60 33.12
N LEU A 297 -3.76 -14.56 33.79
CA LEU A 297 -4.44 -13.44 33.14
C LEU A 297 -3.56 -12.75 32.09
N VAL A 298 -2.29 -12.49 32.40
CA VAL A 298 -1.37 -11.77 31.50
C VAL A 298 -1.06 -12.60 30.26
N ALA A 299 -0.86 -13.91 30.41
CA ALA A 299 -0.57 -14.81 29.29
C ALA A 299 -1.80 -15.07 28.41
N ALA A 300 -2.98 -15.15 29.03
CA ALA A 300 -4.26 -15.43 28.36
C ALA A 300 -4.90 -14.21 27.70
N ASP A 301 -4.47 -12.99 28.05
CA ASP A 301 -5.01 -11.76 27.47
C ASP A 301 -4.80 -11.73 25.93
N PRO A 302 -5.87 -11.61 25.11
CA PRO A 302 -5.76 -11.46 23.66
C PRO A 302 -4.84 -10.32 23.21
N TYR A 303 -4.66 -9.30 24.06
CA TYR A 303 -3.68 -8.24 23.88
C TYR A 303 -2.29 -8.79 23.54
N GLN A 304 -1.84 -9.88 24.17
CA GLN A 304 -0.48 -10.39 23.93
C GLN A 304 -0.28 -10.85 22.49
N TYR A 305 -1.27 -11.53 21.89
CA TYR A 305 -1.16 -11.96 20.50
C TYR A 305 -1.10 -10.75 19.55
N LEU A 306 -1.94 -9.75 19.79
CA LEU A 306 -1.94 -8.51 19.01
C LEU A 306 -0.63 -7.74 19.18
N SER A 307 -0.12 -7.63 20.40
CA SER A 307 1.14 -6.97 20.74
C SER A 307 2.33 -7.66 20.06
N ASP A 308 2.42 -8.99 20.13
CA ASP A 308 3.50 -9.76 19.48
C ASP A 308 3.48 -9.57 17.96
N ALA A 309 2.31 -9.65 17.33
CA ALA A 309 2.14 -9.43 15.90
C ALA A 309 2.53 -8.00 15.51
N THR A 310 2.08 -7.01 16.30
CA THR A 310 2.37 -5.59 16.08
C THR A 310 3.88 -5.33 16.17
N ALA A 311 4.54 -5.84 17.21
CA ALA A 311 5.99 -5.71 17.40
C ALA A 311 6.78 -6.28 16.22
N TYR A 312 6.43 -7.49 15.77
CA TYR A 312 7.11 -8.11 14.63
C TYR A 312 6.85 -7.37 13.31
N SER A 313 5.61 -6.89 13.11
CA SER A 313 5.26 -6.11 11.91
C SER A 313 6.09 -4.83 11.78
N MET A 314 6.38 -4.14 12.90
CA MET A 314 7.24 -2.94 12.90
C MET A 314 8.66 -3.26 12.44
N THR A 315 9.23 -4.40 12.85
CA THR A 315 10.56 -4.84 12.40
C THR A 315 10.60 -5.04 10.88
N LEU A 316 9.56 -5.66 10.31
CA LEU A 316 9.46 -5.84 8.85
C LEU A 316 9.31 -4.50 8.13
N MET A 317 8.51 -3.58 8.66
CA MET A 317 8.31 -2.25 8.06
C MET A 317 9.60 -1.42 8.09
N MET A 318 10.39 -1.51 9.17
CA MET A 318 11.71 -0.86 9.24
C MET A 318 12.67 -1.40 8.18
N ASP A 319 12.69 -2.72 7.94
CA ASP A 319 13.46 -3.33 6.84
C ASP A 319 13.01 -2.81 5.47
N VAL A 320 11.70 -2.63 5.27
CA VAL A 320 11.13 -2.03 4.06
C VAL A 320 11.59 -0.58 3.88
N PHE A 321 11.53 0.25 4.93
CA PHE A 321 12.00 1.64 4.83
C PHE A 321 13.49 1.70 4.47
N ASP A 322 14.31 0.84 5.08
CA ASP A 322 15.74 0.76 4.81
C ASP A 322 16.02 0.39 3.34
N VAL A 323 15.41 -0.68 2.84
CA VAL A 323 15.64 -1.15 1.46
C VAL A 323 15.12 -0.16 0.41
N LEU A 324 14.02 0.54 0.68
CA LEU A 324 13.49 1.58 -0.21
C LEU A 324 14.31 2.87 -0.16
N GLY A 325 15.24 2.99 0.79
CA GLY A 325 16.21 4.07 0.87
C GLY A 325 15.70 5.30 1.62
N TYR A 326 14.79 5.12 2.58
CA TYR A 326 14.22 6.21 3.38
C TYR A 326 15.27 7.05 4.12
N ALA A 327 16.46 6.50 4.40
CA ALA A 327 17.56 7.25 5.01
C ALA A 327 18.06 8.43 4.15
N ARG A 328 17.68 8.52 2.87
CA ARG A 328 18.01 9.64 1.97
C ARG A 328 17.02 10.80 2.03
N LEU A 329 15.86 10.62 2.68
CA LEU A 329 14.81 11.64 2.78
C LEU A 329 15.32 12.86 3.54
#